data_AF-A0A913ZJN3-F1
#
_entry.id   AF-A0A913ZJN3-F1
#
_cell.length_a   1.000
_cell.length_b   1.000
_cell.length_c   1.000
_cell.angle_alpha   90.00
_cell.angle_beta   90.00
_cell.angle_gamma   90.00
#
_symmetry.space_group_name_H-M   'P 1'
#
loop_
_entity.id
_entity.type
_entity.pdbx_description
1 polymer ?
#
loop_
_entity_poly.entity_id
_entity_poly.type
_entity_poly.pdbx_seq_one_letter_code
_entity_poly.pdbx_strand_id
1 'polypeptide(L)'
;MALVQRASLTYVCIMAFLILTAIRLDQRLEWNWFLVFIPLWVFDFVVVALLVIKLISHCRVGYDQSDMSLSLVNKVWLICVMGLALTFKILLCVRLQYAADMAHYWVFVPLWLMLGLSAVRLIPWTSKLR
;
A
#
# COMPACT_ATOMS: atom_id res chain seq x y z
N MET A 1 -17.20 7.85 15.11
CA MET A 1 -17.54 6.43 14.83
C MET A 1 -16.89 5.87 13.56
N ALA A 2 -16.70 6.64 12.48
CA ALA A 2 -16.12 6.11 11.22
C ALA A 2 -14.64 5.66 11.27
N LEU A 3 -13.85 6.11 12.25
CA LEU A 3 -12.43 5.72 12.40
C LEU A 3 -12.27 4.28 12.93
N VAL A 4 -13.11 3.87 13.88
CA VAL A 4 -13.08 2.52 14.47
C VAL A 4 -13.45 1.46 13.44
N GLN A 5 -14.43 1.75 12.58
CA GLN A 5 -14.85 0.85 11.50
C GLN A 5 -13.75 0.63 10.44
N ARG A 6 -12.92 1.65 10.19
CA ARG A 6 -11.80 1.53 9.24
C ARG A 6 -10.67 0.66 9.80
N ALA A 7 -10.39 0.78 11.09
CA ALA A 7 -9.36 -0.01 11.76
C ALA A 7 -9.75 -1.50 11.83
N SER A 8 -11.01 -1.79 12.19
CA SER A 8 -11.50 -3.18 12.26
C SER A 8 -11.50 -3.87 10.89
N LEU A 9 -11.93 -3.17 9.83
CA LEU A 9 -11.89 -3.70 8.45
C LEU A 9 -10.47 -4.12 8.04
N THR A 10 -9.47 -3.29 8.32
CA THR A 10 -8.07 -3.59 7.98
C THR A 10 -7.60 -4.86 8.68
N TYR A 11 -7.91 -4.99 9.98
CA TYR A 11 -7.54 -6.17 10.76
C TYR A 11 -8.20 -7.45 10.24
N VAL A 12 -9.49 -7.39 9.89
CA VAL A 12 -10.22 -8.53 9.31
C VAL A 12 -9.64 -8.92 7.95
N CYS A 13 -9.30 -7.95 7.09
CA CYS A 13 -8.66 -8.22 5.79
C CYS A 13 -7.30 -8.91 5.95
N ILE A 14 -6.48 -8.46 6.91
CA ILE A 14 -5.17 -9.06 7.21
C ILE A 14 -5.33 -10.47 7.76
N MET A 15 -6.26 -10.69 8.69
CA MET A 15 -6.54 -12.00 9.24
C MET A 15 -7.04 -12.98 8.17
N ALA A 16 -7.97 -12.54 7.32
CA ALA A 16 -8.45 -13.35 6.20
C ALA A 16 -7.32 -13.73 5.23
N PHE A 17 -6.43 -12.78 4.92
CA PHE A 17 -5.24 -13.04 4.11
C PHE A 17 -4.32 -14.08 4.75
N LEU A 18 -4.04 -13.96 6.06
CA LEU A 18 -3.21 -14.93 6.79
C LEU A 18 -3.83 -16.34 6.76
N ILE A 19 -5.14 -16.45 7.01
CA ILE A 19 -5.86 -17.73 7.01
C ILE A 19 -5.83 -18.37 5.62
N LEU A 20 -6.15 -17.60 4.57
CA LEU A 20 -6.10 -18.09 3.18
C LEU A 20 -4.68 -18.54 2.79
N THR A 21 -3.67 -17.80 3.22
CA THR A 21 -2.25 -18.13 2.98
C THR A 21 -1.88 -19.43 3.71
N ALA A 22 -2.28 -19.59 4.97
CA ALA A 22 -2.03 -20.81 5.75
C ALA A 22 -2.71 -22.04 5.13
N ILE A 23 -3.96 -21.91 4.67
CA ILE A 23 -4.70 -22.98 3.99
C ILE A 23 -4.01 -23.37 2.67
N ARG A 24 -3.53 -22.39 1.90
CA ARG A 24 -2.80 -22.65 0.65
C ARG A 24 -1.46 -23.35 0.91
N LEU A 25 -0.81 -23.05 2.03
CA LEU A 25 0.43 -23.70 2.47
C LEU A 25 0.22 -25.15 2.90
N ASP A 26 -0.97 -25.49 3.41
CA ASP A 26 -1.40 -26.87 3.70
C ASP A 26 -1.61 -27.73 2.42
N GLN A 27 -1.36 -27.15 1.23
CA GLN A 27 -1.48 -27.78 -0.10
C GLN A 27 -2.87 -28.38 -0.42
N ARG A 28 -3.91 -28.08 0.37
CA ARG A 28 -5.28 -28.60 0.17
C ARG A 28 -6.01 -28.03 -1.05
N LEU A 29 -5.59 -26.88 -1.57
CA LEU A 29 -6.31 -26.10 -2.58
C LEU A 29 -5.36 -25.61 -3.67
N GLU A 30 -5.49 -26.10 -4.91
CA GLU A 30 -4.65 -25.72 -6.07
C GLU A 30 -4.94 -24.32 -6.65
N TRP A 31 -5.48 -23.39 -5.87
CA TRP A 31 -5.85 -22.06 -6.36
C TRP A 31 -4.66 -21.13 -6.64
N ASN A 32 -4.84 -20.25 -7.61
CA ASN A 32 -3.86 -19.25 -8.00
C ASN A 32 -3.54 -18.30 -6.81
N TRP A 33 -2.26 -17.96 -6.61
CA TRP A 33 -1.83 -17.09 -5.51
C TRP A 33 -2.51 -15.72 -5.57
N PHE A 34 -2.84 -15.23 -6.77
CA PHE A 34 -3.64 -14.02 -6.94
C PHE A 34 -4.96 -14.02 -6.14
N LEU A 35 -5.63 -15.17 -6.00
CA LEU A 35 -6.89 -15.26 -5.27
C LEU A 35 -6.70 -15.07 -3.76
N VAL A 36 -5.59 -15.56 -3.20
CA VAL A 36 -5.25 -15.42 -1.77
C VAL A 36 -5.09 -13.94 -1.41
N PHE A 37 -4.60 -13.13 -2.34
CA PHE A 37 -4.38 -11.70 -2.14
C PHE A 37 -5.61 -10.82 -2.41
N ILE A 38 -6.73 -11.34 -2.93
CA ILE A 38 -7.98 -10.57 -3.16
C ILE A 38 -8.34 -9.61 -2.01
N PRO A 39 -8.39 -10.04 -0.73
CA PRO A 39 -8.74 -9.14 0.37
C PRO A 39 -7.79 -7.94 0.50
N LEU A 40 -6.50 -8.10 0.17
CA LEU A 40 -5.54 -7.00 0.15
C LEU A 40 -5.76 -6.08 -1.05
N TRP A 41 -5.98 -6.64 -2.25
CA TRP A 41 -6.25 -5.85 -3.45
C TRP A 41 -7.47 -4.94 -3.27
N VAL A 42 -8.57 -5.50 -2.73
CA VAL A 42 -9.79 -4.73 -2.45
C VAL A 42 -9.50 -3.57 -1.50
N PHE A 43 -8.71 -3.80 -0.44
CA PHE A 43 -8.33 -2.75 0.49
C PHE A 43 -7.52 -1.64 -0.19
N ASP A 44 -6.49 -1.99 -0.96
CA ASP A 44 -5.69 -1.00 -1.70
C ASP A 44 -6.55 -0.18 -2.67
N PHE A 45 -7.46 -0.82 -3.42
CA PHE A 45 -8.40 -0.13 -4.32
C PHE A 45 -9.32 0.83 -3.60
N VAL A 46 -9.89 0.43 -2.45
CA VAL A 46 -10.75 1.30 -1.65
C VAL A 46 -9.99 2.53 -1.18
N VAL A 47 -8.75 2.37 -0.72
CA VAL A 47 -7.94 3.50 -0.26
C VAL A 47 -7.59 4.44 -1.42
N VAL A 48 -7.17 3.92 -2.57
CA VAL A 48 -6.91 4.71 -3.78
C VAL A 48 -8.16 5.47 -4.22
N ALA A 49 -9.32 4.81 -4.24
CA ALA A 49 -10.60 5.44 -4.59
C ALA A 49 -10.94 6.60 -3.64
N LEU A 50 -10.77 6.42 -2.32
CA LEU A 50 -11.00 7.48 -1.34
C LEU A 50 -10.05 8.69 -1.53
N LEU A 51 -8.80 8.44 -1.91
CA LEU A 51 -7.84 9.51 -2.21
C LEU A 51 -8.23 10.28 -3.47
N VAL A 52 -8.65 9.57 -4.52
CA VAL A 52 -9.13 10.17 -5.77
C VAL A 52 -10.38 11.02 -5.51
N ILE A 53 -11.35 10.50 -4.76
CA ILE A 53 -12.56 11.25 -4.38
C ILE A 53 -12.18 12.51 -3.60
N LYS A 54 -11.28 12.41 -2.61
CA LYS A 54 -10.78 13.58 -1.86
C LYS A 54 -10.04 14.57 -2.75
N LEU A 55 -9.30 14.11 -3.75
CA LEU A 55 -8.61 14.97 -4.70
C LEU A 55 -9.63 15.74 -5.56
N ILE A 56 -10.59 15.04 -6.15
CA ILE A 56 -11.64 15.64 -6.98
C ILE A 56 -12.49 16.61 -6.18
N SER A 57 -12.89 16.23 -4.96
CA SER A 57 -13.66 17.08 -4.05
C SER A 57 -12.90 18.36 -3.69
N HIS A 58 -11.60 18.25 -3.40
CA HIS A 58 -10.77 19.41 -3.10
C HIS A 58 -10.58 20.32 -4.33
N CYS A 59 -10.41 19.75 -5.53
CA CYS A 59 -10.33 20.54 -6.77
C CYS A 59 -11.66 21.27 -7.08
N ARG A 60 -12.80 20.76 -6.62
CA ARG A 60 -14.12 21.38 -6.85
C ARG A 60 -14.46 22.48 -5.84
N VAL A 61 -13.95 22.44 -4.61
CA VAL A 61 -14.47 23.24 -3.48
C VAL A 61 -13.73 24.57 -3.25
N GLY A 62 -12.49 24.74 -3.71
CA GLY A 62 -11.79 26.01 -3.47
C GLY A 62 -10.49 26.11 -4.23
N TYR A 63 -10.47 27.05 -5.18
CA TYR A 63 -9.29 27.55 -5.86
C TYR A 63 -8.53 28.49 -4.90
N ASP A 64 -7.89 27.94 -3.86
CA ASP A 64 -6.92 28.72 -3.08
C ASP A 64 -5.53 28.12 -3.30
N GLN A 65 -4.72 28.87 -4.05
CA GLN A 65 -3.63 28.37 -4.88
C GLN A 65 -2.30 28.22 -4.11
N SER A 66 -2.22 28.72 -2.87
CA SER A 66 -0.99 28.79 -2.07
C SER A 66 -0.73 27.53 -1.22
N ASP A 67 -1.75 26.95 -0.59
CA ASP A 67 -1.63 25.70 0.22
C ASP A 67 -1.74 24.41 -0.62
N MET A 68 -2.14 24.54 -1.89
CA MET A 68 -2.38 23.40 -2.79
C MET A 68 -1.09 22.64 -3.14
N SER A 69 0.06 23.32 -3.23
CA SER A 69 1.33 22.68 -3.62
C SER A 69 1.78 21.61 -2.62
N LEU A 70 1.67 21.88 -1.31
CA LEU A 70 2.07 20.97 -0.24
C LEU A 70 1.08 19.79 -0.10
N SER A 71 -0.22 20.05 -0.30
CA SER A 71 -1.28 19.03 -0.31
C SER A 71 -1.18 18.09 -1.51
N LEU A 72 -0.89 18.61 -2.71
CA LEU A 72 -0.70 17.81 -3.93
C LEU A 72 0.58 16.97 -3.85
N VAL A 73 1.69 17.56 -3.41
CA VAL A 73 2.97 16.83 -3.25
C VAL A 73 2.81 15.70 -2.22
N ASN A 74 2.06 15.89 -1.13
CA ASN A 74 1.74 14.82 -0.19
C ASN A 74 0.80 13.75 -0.78
N LYS A 75 -0.21 14.13 -1.57
CA LYS A 75 -1.10 13.17 -2.23
C LYS A 75 -0.37 12.34 -3.30
N VAL A 76 0.41 12.98 -4.18
CA VAL A 76 1.21 12.31 -5.21
C VAL A 76 2.22 11.38 -4.56
N TRP A 77 2.89 11.84 -3.50
CA TRP A 77 3.78 11.00 -2.70
C TRP A 77 3.08 9.76 -2.16
N LEU A 78 1.88 9.93 -1.61
CA LEU A 78 1.12 8.83 -1.03
C LEU A 78 0.63 7.84 -2.10
N ILE A 79 0.29 8.32 -3.30
CA ILE A 79 0.00 7.48 -4.47
C ILE A 79 1.26 6.71 -4.91
N CYS A 80 2.42 7.35 -4.99
CA CYS A 80 3.69 6.68 -5.30
C CYS A 80 4.02 5.60 -4.27
N VAL A 81 3.86 5.89 -2.98
CA VAL A 81 4.05 4.93 -1.88
C VAL A 81 3.10 3.73 -2.02
N MET A 82 1.82 3.96 -2.34
CA MET A 82 0.87 2.88 -2.57
C MET A 82 1.20 2.05 -3.81
N GLY A 83 1.63 2.69 -4.90
CA GLY A 83 2.12 2.02 -6.10
C GLY A 83 3.29 1.09 -5.79
N LEU A 84 4.27 1.56 -5.02
CA LEU A 84 5.40 0.73 -4.58
C LEU A 84 4.95 -0.43 -3.69
N ALA A 85 4.03 -0.19 -2.76
CA ALA A 85 3.49 -1.23 -1.89
C ALA A 85 2.74 -2.31 -2.69
N LEU A 86 2.02 -1.93 -3.75
CA LEU A 86 1.39 -2.85 -4.69
C LEU A 86 2.43 -3.67 -5.46
N THR A 87 3.49 -3.03 -5.97
CA THR A 87 4.58 -3.74 -6.66
C THR A 87 5.27 -4.74 -5.73
N PHE A 88 5.51 -4.38 -4.47
CA PHE A 88 6.04 -5.31 -3.47
C PHE A 88 5.12 -6.51 -3.26
N LYS A 89 3.81 -6.28 -3.07
CA LYS A 89 2.81 -7.35 -2.92
C LYS A 89 2.77 -8.28 -4.14
N ILE A 90 2.80 -7.73 -5.36
CA ILE A 90 2.82 -8.51 -6.62
C ILE A 90 4.11 -9.34 -6.72
N LEU A 91 5.27 -8.76 -6.40
CA LEU A 91 6.53 -9.50 -6.36
C LEU A 91 6.46 -10.64 -5.34
N LEU A 92 5.88 -10.39 -4.18
CA LEU A 92 5.70 -11.39 -3.13
C LEU A 92 4.76 -12.53 -3.58
N CYS A 93 3.70 -12.21 -4.32
CA CYS A 93 2.82 -13.20 -4.97
C CYS A 93 3.60 -14.07 -5.96
N VAL A 94 4.36 -13.44 -6.87
CA VAL A 94 5.17 -14.14 -7.87
C VAL A 94 6.21 -15.03 -7.20
N ARG A 95 6.82 -14.57 -6.10
CA ARG A 95 7.78 -15.35 -5.33
C ARG A 95 7.17 -16.57 -4.67
N LEU A 96 5.97 -16.45 -4.07
CA LEU A 96 5.28 -17.61 -3.50
C LEU A 96 4.84 -18.60 -4.58
N GLN A 97 4.53 -18.13 -5.79
CA GLN A 97 4.06 -18.98 -6.88
C GLN A 97 5.18 -19.70 -7.66
N TYR A 98 6.35 -19.07 -7.82
CA TYR A 98 7.39 -19.50 -8.76
C TYR A 98 8.70 -20.01 -8.13
N ALA A 99 8.65 -20.46 -6.86
CA ALA A 99 9.70 -21.24 -6.18
C ALA A 99 10.72 -20.50 -5.29
N ALA A 100 11.07 -21.23 -4.23
CA ALA A 100 12.02 -20.95 -3.16
C ALA A 100 13.51 -20.87 -3.60
N ASP A 101 13.81 -20.97 -4.91
CA ASP A 101 15.18 -21.16 -5.42
C ASP A 101 15.85 -19.91 -6.03
N MET A 102 15.11 -18.80 -6.22
CA MET A 102 15.68 -17.62 -6.90
C MET A 102 16.20 -16.55 -5.92
N ALA A 103 17.26 -15.85 -6.32
CA ALA A 103 18.04 -14.91 -5.51
C ALA A 103 17.19 -13.85 -4.77
N HIS A 104 17.41 -13.76 -3.46
CA HIS A 104 16.69 -12.91 -2.49
C HIS A 104 16.77 -11.39 -2.79
N TYR A 105 17.73 -10.98 -3.61
CA TYR A 105 18.11 -9.57 -3.79
C TYR A 105 17.05 -8.71 -4.49
N TRP A 106 16.36 -9.24 -5.50
CA TRP A 106 15.39 -8.45 -6.30
C TRP A 106 14.11 -8.12 -5.53
N VAL A 107 13.78 -8.89 -4.49
CA VAL A 107 12.54 -8.73 -3.70
C VAL A 107 12.62 -7.53 -2.76
N PHE A 108 13.82 -7.16 -2.33
CA PHE A 108 14.03 -6.08 -1.37
C PHE A 108 14.17 -4.71 -2.03
N VAL A 109 14.34 -4.62 -3.34
CA VAL A 109 14.49 -3.35 -4.07
C VAL A 109 13.33 -2.37 -3.82
N PRO A 110 12.05 -2.79 -3.90
CA PRO A 110 10.92 -1.89 -3.59
C PRO A 110 10.91 -1.46 -2.13
N LEU A 111 11.37 -2.32 -1.22
CA LEU A 111 11.37 -2.08 0.22
C LEU A 111 12.46 -1.06 0.61
N TRP A 112 13.63 -1.15 -0.02
CA TRP A 112 14.70 -0.16 0.11
C TRP A 112 14.30 1.21 -0.46
N LEU A 113 13.59 1.24 -1.58
CA LEU A 113 13.03 2.49 -2.12
C LEU A 113 11.99 3.11 -1.18
N MET A 114 11.09 2.31 -0.59
CA MET A 114 10.12 2.77 0.41
C MET A 114 10.81 3.38 1.64
N LEU A 115 11.87 2.74 2.14
CA LEU A 115 12.66 3.23 3.27
C LEU A 115 13.40 4.52 2.93
N GLY A 116 14.06 4.58 1.77
CA GLY A 116 14.74 5.78 1.29
C GLY A 116 13.78 6.95 1.11
N LEU A 117 12.62 6.71 0.48
CA LEU A 117 11.59 7.72 0.29
C LEU A 117 11.08 8.27 1.64
N SER A 118 10.70 7.41 2.58
CA SER A 118 10.19 7.87 3.88
C SER A 118 11.23 8.66 4.69
N ALA A 119 12.50 8.26 4.66
CA ALA A 119 13.60 8.98 5.29
C ALA A 119 13.83 10.38 4.70
N VAL A 120 13.80 10.50 3.36
CA VAL A 120 13.94 11.79 2.65
C VAL A 120 12.83 12.77 3.03
N ARG A 121 11.62 12.29 3.33
CA ARG A 121 10.52 13.14 3.81
C ARG A 121 10.62 13.55 5.28
N LEU A 122 11.26 12.76 6.14
CA LEU A 122 11.47 13.14 7.54
C LEU A 122 12.56 14.20 7.69
N ILE A 123 13.61 14.16 6.86
CA ILE A 123 14.74 15.10 6.87
C ILE A 123 14.36 16.60 6.87
N PRO A 124 13.42 17.10 6.04
CA PRO A 124 13.03 18.50 6.07
C PRO A 124 12.19 18.89 7.31
N TRP A 125 11.63 17.92 8.04
CA TRP A 125 10.90 18.19 9.29
C TRP A 125 11.86 18.35 10.48
N THR A 126 12.97 17.60 10.50
CA THR A 126 13.98 17.71 11.57
C THR A 126 14.78 19.01 11.51
N SER A 127 14.97 19.57 10.32
CA SER A 127 15.66 20.86 10.12
C SER A 127 14.83 22.07 10.56
N LYS A 128 13.52 21.91 10.80
CA LYS A 128 12.63 23.00 11.27
C LYS A 128 12.45 23.02 12.80
N LEU A 129 12.99 22.02 13.50
CA LEU A 129 12.96 21.89 14.96
C LEU A 129 14.26 22.33 15.65
N ARG A 130 15.25 22.82 14.90
CA ARG A 130 16.49 23.43 15.40
C ARG A 130 16.49 24.91 15.05
#